data_AF-A0A6M3IH45-F1
#
_entry.id   AF-A0A6M3IH45-F1
#
_cell.length_a   1.000
_cell.length_b   1.000
_cell.length_c   1.000
_cell.angle_alpha   90.00
_cell.angle_beta   90.00
_cell.angle_gamma   90.00
#
_symmetry.space_group_name_H-M   'P 1'
#
loop_
_entity.id
_entity.type
_entity.pdbx_description
1 polymer ?
#
loop_
_entity_poly.entity_id
_entity_poly.type
_entity_poly.pdbx_seq_one_letter_code
_entity_poly.pdbx_strand_id
1 'polypeptide(L)'
;MEAEGVSYTMSDPIVKEAETVIHRIASFKCAEVNTPCSLVIRPGAAIASYRKTVEALSFYAERSRKLDTMLRFMVGDALNHGEEVYGESYACVYGAELRGWDISTVHNVRSIARRVLPENRVIGLSFRMHADLASLTGDEQRQYLARAQKMQDSGETAFRRIVLRQLNEDKGNAIIAGLPDHKQDYWGEVFSRGDIHYTKLQAMIDGQLPVPATPKSPAEYLKAAVRDARQEFEGRQEIGAEDVVDVLSRALWKTMQACAAKEIRWKKDETWARPVEG
;
A
#
# COMPACT_ATOMS: atom_id res chain seq x y z
N MET A 1 -23.93 25.73 17.92
CA MET A 1 -22.98 24.64 18.22
C MET A 1 -21.62 25.29 18.38
N GLU A 2 -21.34 25.75 19.59
CA GLU A 2 -19.99 26.15 19.96
C GLU A 2 -19.20 24.85 20.15
N ALA A 3 -18.10 24.70 19.41
CA ALA A 3 -17.20 23.58 19.62
C ALA A 3 -16.62 23.72 21.03
N GLU A 4 -16.95 22.78 21.92
CA GLU A 4 -16.26 22.65 23.21
C GLU A 4 -14.77 22.46 22.92
N GLY A 5 -14.02 23.55 23.08
CA GLY A 5 -12.58 23.56 22.89
C GLY A 5 -11.98 22.62 23.92
N VAL A 6 -11.41 21.51 23.45
CA VAL A 6 -10.55 20.65 24.27
C VAL A 6 -9.39 21.53 24.77
N SER A 7 -9.54 22.03 25.99
CA SER A 7 -8.53 22.83 26.68
C SER A 7 -7.43 21.88 27.14
N TYR A 8 -6.34 21.82 26.37
CA TYR A 8 -5.14 21.12 26.80
C TYR A 8 -4.51 21.90 27.95
N THR A 9 -4.57 21.35 29.16
CA THR A 9 -3.89 21.95 30.31
C THR A 9 -2.39 21.86 30.11
N MET A 10 -1.68 22.97 30.30
CA MET A 10 -0.20 23.12 30.20
C MET A 10 0.61 22.19 31.13
N SER A 11 -0.06 21.38 31.96
CA SER A 11 0.55 20.34 32.81
C SER A 11 0.77 19.01 32.09
N ASP A 12 0.31 18.83 30.85
CA ASP A 12 0.56 17.61 30.10
C ASP A 12 2.06 17.50 29.73
N PRO A 13 2.77 16.43 30.15
CA PRO A 13 4.19 16.23 29.82
C PRO A 13 4.48 16.29 28.31
N ILE A 14 3.54 15.86 27.47
CA ILE A 14 3.67 15.90 26.00
C ILE A 14 3.67 17.35 25.51
N VAL A 15 2.79 18.18 26.07
CA VAL A 15 2.72 19.61 25.75
C VAL A 15 4.02 20.31 26.17
N LYS A 16 4.59 19.96 27.33
CA LYS A 16 5.86 20.51 27.81
C LYS A 16 7.08 20.13 26.94
N GLU A 17 7.10 18.90 26.41
CA GLU A 17 8.14 18.49 25.46
C GLU A 17 7.97 19.21 24.11
N ALA A 18 6.74 19.36 23.63
CA ALA A 18 6.43 20.16 22.45
C ALA A 18 6.82 21.64 22.63
N GLU A 19 6.62 22.21 23.80
CA GLU A 19 7.07 23.57 24.15
C GLU A 19 8.57 23.73 24.05
N THR A 20 9.35 22.72 24.45
CA THR A 20 10.82 22.78 24.34
C THR A 20 11.25 22.87 22.87
N VAL A 21 10.56 22.13 21.98
CA VAL A 21 10.78 22.19 20.53
C VAL A 21 10.33 23.56 20.00
N ILE A 22 9.15 24.04 20.40
CA ILE A 22 8.60 25.35 20.03
C ILE A 22 9.53 26.49 20.45
N HIS A 23 10.03 26.50 21.69
CA HIS A 23 10.96 27.52 22.18
C HIS A 23 12.26 27.51 21.38
N ARG A 24 12.76 26.32 21.03
CA ARG A 24 13.95 26.20 20.20
C ARG A 24 13.70 26.69 18.77
N ILE A 25 12.51 26.49 18.21
CA ILE A 25 12.11 27.05 16.92
C ILE A 25 11.92 28.57 17.00
N ALA A 26 11.27 29.07 18.05
CA ALA A 26 11.03 30.50 18.29
C ALA A 26 12.33 31.29 18.49
N SER A 27 13.42 30.60 18.88
CA SER A 27 14.76 31.20 18.91
C SER A 27 15.29 31.58 17.53
N PHE A 28 14.74 31.02 16.43
CA PHE A 28 15.06 31.44 15.09
C PHE A 28 14.44 32.82 14.81
N LYS A 29 15.30 33.83 14.61
CA LYS A 29 14.89 35.22 14.34
C LYS A 29 13.98 35.39 13.12
N CYS A 30 13.89 34.40 12.23
CA CYS A 30 13.05 34.46 11.03
C CYS A 30 11.66 33.84 11.19
N ALA A 31 11.33 33.21 12.32
CA ALA A 31 10.06 32.54 12.52
C ALA A 31 9.32 33.04 13.76
N GLU A 32 8.00 32.96 13.71
CA GLU A 32 7.07 33.22 14.80
C GLU A 32 6.11 32.04 14.91
N VAL A 33 5.98 31.48 16.11
CA VAL A 33 5.08 30.35 16.38
C VAL A 33 3.80 30.92 16.97
N ASN A 34 2.70 30.84 16.22
CA ASN A 34 1.40 31.41 16.62
C ASN A 34 0.59 30.42 17.46
N THR A 35 0.67 29.15 17.12
CA THR A 35 0.02 28.03 17.83
C THR A 35 0.96 26.82 17.81
N PRO A 36 0.74 25.78 18.63
CA PRO A 36 1.56 24.56 18.58
C PRO A 36 1.65 23.90 17.20
N CYS A 37 0.72 24.21 16.30
CA CYS A 37 0.65 23.67 14.94
C CYS A 37 0.76 24.74 13.84
N SER A 38 1.19 25.97 14.17
CA SER A 38 1.27 27.07 13.20
C SER A 38 2.54 27.90 13.38
N LEU A 39 3.26 28.07 12.27
CA LEU A 39 4.48 28.87 12.20
C LEU A 39 4.39 29.83 11.01
N VAL A 40 4.77 31.09 11.24
CA VAL A 40 4.84 32.14 10.22
C VAL A 40 6.28 32.60 10.08
N ILE A 41 6.74 32.74 8.84
CA ILE A 41 8.05 33.32 8.54
C ILE A 41 7.92 34.84 8.51
N ARG A 42 8.76 35.55 9.25
CA ARG A 42 8.73 37.01 9.33
C ARG A 42 9.01 37.63 7.96
N PRO A 43 8.24 38.65 7.53
CA PRO A 43 8.53 39.39 6.31
C PRO A 43 9.96 39.95 6.32
N GLY A 44 10.67 39.84 5.19
CA GLY A 44 12.06 40.30 5.07
C GLY A 44 13.11 39.37 5.69
N ALA A 45 12.73 38.20 6.21
CA ALA A 45 13.69 37.21 6.68
C ALA A 45 14.65 36.76 5.56
N ALA A 46 15.94 36.71 5.87
CA ALA A 46 16.95 36.20 4.95
C ALA A 46 16.68 34.72 4.61
N ILE A 47 16.82 34.35 3.33
CA ILE A 47 16.59 32.98 2.85
C ILE A 47 17.45 31.94 3.58
N ALA A 48 18.67 32.30 3.99
CA ALA A 48 19.55 31.43 4.77
C ALA A 48 18.97 31.08 6.15
N SER A 49 18.31 32.05 6.82
CA SER A 49 17.66 31.82 8.12
C SER A 49 16.41 30.95 7.97
N TYR A 50 15.64 31.17 6.90
CA TYR A 50 14.51 30.31 6.57
C TYR A 50 14.94 28.85 6.35
N ARG A 51 15.99 28.61 5.55
CA ARG A 51 16.53 27.25 5.33
C ARG A 51 16.93 26.56 6.63
N LYS A 52 17.68 27.24 7.50
CA LYS A 52 18.05 26.71 8.83
C LYS A 52 16.85 26.34 9.69
N THR A 53 15.77 27.12 9.60
CA THR A 53 14.52 26.81 10.32
C THR A 53 13.87 25.55 9.78
N VAL A 54 13.76 25.42 8.45
CA VAL A 54 13.19 24.23 7.81
C VAL A 54 14.04 22.99 8.09
N GLU A 55 15.37 23.09 8.05
CA GLU A 55 16.30 22.01 8.38
C GLU A 55 16.16 21.56 9.84
N ALA A 56 16.00 22.50 10.79
CA ALA A 56 15.75 22.16 12.18
C ALA A 56 14.40 21.43 12.35
N LEU A 57 13.35 21.91 11.69
CA LEU A 57 12.03 21.28 11.71
C LEU A 57 12.06 19.86 11.11
N SER A 58 12.74 19.66 9.98
CA SER A 58 12.85 18.34 9.34
C SER A 58 13.60 17.35 10.23
N PHE A 59 14.65 17.80 10.93
CA PHE A 59 15.37 16.98 11.91
C PHE A 59 14.45 16.51 13.05
N TYR A 60 13.59 17.38 13.60
CA TYR A 60 12.63 16.99 14.62
C TYR A 60 11.56 16.03 14.09
N ALA A 61 11.06 16.27 12.88
CA ALA A 61 10.11 15.36 12.24
C ALA A 61 10.70 13.96 12.04
N GLU A 62 11.96 13.88 11.60
CA GLU A 62 12.68 12.62 11.45
C GLU A 62 12.89 11.91 12.79
N ARG A 63 13.34 12.65 13.82
CA ARG A 63 13.51 12.12 15.18
C ARG A 63 12.19 11.57 15.73
N SER A 64 11.09 12.32 15.58
CA SER A 64 9.76 11.90 16.04
C SER A 64 9.32 10.60 15.37
N ARG A 65 9.49 10.47 14.05
CA ARG A 65 9.18 9.25 13.29
C ARG A 65 9.99 8.03 13.77
N LYS A 66 11.29 8.23 14.05
CA LYS A 66 12.18 7.18 14.59
C LYS A 66 11.74 6.75 15.99
N LEU A 67 11.42 7.72 16.86
CA LEU A 67 10.92 7.47 18.21
C LEU A 67 9.57 6.74 18.20
N ASP A 68 8.62 7.16 17.38
CA ASP A 68 7.32 6.46 17.22
C ASP A 68 7.53 4.98 16.84
N THR A 69 8.43 4.72 15.88
CA THR A 69 8.74 3.34 15.47
C THR A 69 9.36 2.53 16.61
N MET A 70 10.34 3.08 17.31
CA MET A 70 10.98 2.42 18.46
C MET A 70 9.98 2.12 19.58
N LEU A 71 9.18 3.12 19.97
CA LEU A 71 8.22 3.00 21.06
C LEU A 71 7.13 1.98 20.73
N ARG A 72 6.62 1.95 19.49
CA ARG A 72 5.66 0.93 19.07
C ARG A 72 6.23 -0.47 19.20
N PHE A 73 7.48 -0.71 18.78
CA PHE A 73 8.10 -2.01 18.98
C PHE A 73 8.27 -2.36 20.46
N MET A 74 8.75 -1.43 21.29
CA MET A 74 8.90 -1.64 22.74
C MET A 74 7.56 -1.94 23.43
N VAL A 75 6.48 -1.23 23.07
CA VAL A 75 5.15 -1.52 23.59
C VAL A 75 4.68 -2.89 23.12
N GLY A 76 4.88 -3.23 21.83
CA GLY A 76 4.54 -4.55 21.31
C GLY A 76 5.31 -5.68 22.01
N ASP A 77 6.59 -5.49 22.30
CA ASP A 77 7.41 -6.44 23.06
C ASP A 77 6.92 -6.57 24.50
N ALA A 78 6.62 -5.46 25.17
CA ALA A 78 6.08 -5.47 26.53
C ALA A 78 4.74 -6.22 26.61
N LEU A 79 3.87 -6.05 25.61
CA LEU A 79 2.60 -6.77 25.52
C LEU A 79 2.84 -8.27 25.34
N ASN A 80 3.69 -8.68 24.38
CA ASN A 80 3.97 -10.10 24.16
C ASN A 80 4.65 -10.75 25.39
N HIS A 81 5.64 -10.08 25.96
CA HIS A 81 6.35 -10.59 27.13
C HIS A 81 5.46 -10.64 28.37
N GLY A 82 4.57 -9.65 28.54
CA GLY A 82 3.58 -9.65 29.62
C GLY A 82 2.65 -10.87 29.55
N GLU A 83 2.17 -11.24 28.37
CA GLU A 83 1.35 -12.44 28.20
C GLU A 83 2.13 -13.72 28.54
N GLU A 84 3.40 -13.80 28.17
CA GLU A 84 4.27 -14.95 28.49
C GLU A 84 4.53 -15.07 30.00
N VAL A 85 4.76 -13.94 30.67
CA VAL A 85 5.10 -13.91 32.10
C VAL A 85 3.88 -14.11 32.98
N TYR A 86 2.76 -13.47 32.67
CA TYR A 86 1.57 -13.46 33.52
C TYR A 86 0.49 -14.46 33.08
N GLY A 87 0.56 -14.99 31.85
CA GLY A 87 -0.45 -15.89 31.29
C GLY A 87 -1.80 -15.21 31.00
N GLU A 88 -1.88 -13.91 31.23
CA GLU A 88 -3.06 -13.09 30.95
C GLU A 88 -3.04 -12.58 29.51
N SER A 89 -4.21 -12.27 28.96
CA SER A 89 -4.31 -11.63 27.65
C SER A 89 -3.77 -10.20 27.71
N TYR A 90 -3.10 -9.76 26.64
CA TYR A 90 -2.74 -8.35 26.43
C TYR A 90 -3.91 -7.37 26.61
N ALA A 91 -5.14 -7.89 26.52
CA ALA A 91 -6.35 -7.15 26.77
C ALA A 91 -6.42 -6.57 28.20
N CYS A 92 -5.74 -7.13 29.20
CA CYS A 92 -5.74 -6.55 30.54
C CYS A 92 -5.11 -5.14 30.64
N VAL A 93 -4.38 -4.71 29.59
CA VAL A 93 -3.66 -3.43 29.53
C VAL A 93 -4.35 -2.42 28.59
N TYR A 94 -5.54 -2.71 28.03
CA TYR A 94 -6.28 -1.73 27.21
C TYR A 94 -7.04 -0.73 28.10
N GLY A 95 -7.16 0.53 27.65
CA GLY A 95 -8.03 1.51 28.29
C GLY A 95 -7.32 2.81 28.70
N ALA A 96 -7.61 3.30 29.90
CA ALA A 96 -7.09 4.58 30.42
C ALA A 96 -5.55 4.59 30.54
N GLU A 97 -4.96 3.40 30.64
CA GLU A 97 -3.53 3.13 30.74
C GLU A 97 -2.80 3.35 29.41
N LEU A 98 -3.45 3.07 28.28
CA LEU A 98 -2.92 3.28 26.93
C LEU A 98 -3.55 4.53 26.32
N ARG A 99 -3.03 5.70 26.71
CA ARG A 99 -3.51 7.01 26.24
C ARG A 99 -3.55 7.08 24.72
N GLY A 100 -4.76 7.17 24.17
CA GLY A 100 -5.01 7.47 22.76
C GLY A 100 -4.86 6.30 21.78
N TRP A 101 -4.67 5.06 22.26
CA TRP A 101 -4.63 3.88 21.39
C TRP A 101 -5.89 3.05 21.53
N ASP A 102 -6.53 2.75 20.40
CA ASP A 102 -7.64 1.80 20.35
C ASP A 102 -7.14 0.35 20.41
N ILE A 103 -8.06 -0.57 20.72
CA ILE A 103 -7.75 -2.00 20.84
C ILE A 103 -7.15 -2.59 19.55
N SER A 104 -7.58 -2.09 18.39
CA SER A 104 -7.07 -2.51 17.08
C SER A 104 -5.60 -2.13 16.90
N THR A 105 -5.21 -0.96 17.38
CA THR A 105 -3.83 -0.44 17.36
C THR A 105 -2.96 -1.27 18.28
N VAL A 106 -3.42 -1.56 19.49
CA VAL A 106 -2.72 -2.42 20.45
C VAL A 106 -2.50 -3.82 19.88
N HIS A 107 -3.56 -4.43 19.34
CA HIS A 107 -3.49 -5.72 18.69
C HIS A 107 -2.48 -5.71 17.52
N ASN A 108 -2.56 -4.71 16.65
CA ASN A 108 -1.66 -4.58 15.50
C ASN A 108 -0.19 -4.44 15.96
N VAL A 109 0.07 -3.55 16.92
CA VAL A 109 1.42 -3.31 17.44
C VAL A 109 2.02 -4.58 18.03
N ARG A 110 1.26 -5.28 18.90
CA ARG A 110 1.64 -6.58 19.46
C ARG A 110 1.94 -7.60 18.35
N SER A 111 1.02 -7.74 17.40
CA SER A 111 1.09 -8.72 16.33
C SER A 111 2.30 -8.50 15.42
N ILE A 112 2.62 -7.24 15.10
CA ILE A 112 3.77 -6.85 14.28
C ILE A 112 5.08 -7.08 15.05
N ALA A 113 5.17 -6.65 16.31
CA ALA A 113 6.36 -6.86 17.14
C ALA A 113 6.70 -8.35 17.29
N ARG A 114 5.69 -9.21 17.38
CA ARG A 114 5.85 -10.68 17.42
C ARG A 114 6.38 -11.26 16.11
N ARG A 115 5.95 -10.72 14.96
CA ARG A 115 6.31 -11.25 13.63
C ARG A 115 7.62 -10.67 13.07
N VAL A 116 7.98 -9.46 13.48
CA VAL A 116 9.20 -8.77 13.06
C VAL A 116 10.18 -8.82 14.22
N LEU A 117 11.06 -9.81 14.18
CA LEU A 117 12.05 -10.07 15.24
C LEU A 117 13.03 -8.89 15.39
N PRO A 118 13.62 -8.67 16.59
CA PRO A 118 14.51 -7.55 16.87
C PRO A 118 15.60 -7.30 15.82
N GLU A 119 16.21 -8.36 15.29
CA GLU A 119 17.27 -8.30 14.27
C GLU A 119 16.79 -7.77 12.91
N ASN A 120 15.48 -7.80 12.65
CA ASN A 120 14.89 -7.30 11.41
C ASN A 120 14.41 -5.86 11.54
N ARG A 121 14.41 -5.25 12.74
CA ARG A 121 13.84 -3.92 12.98
C ARG A 121 14.84 -2.83 12.58
N VAL A 122 14.42 -1.92 11.71
CA VAL A 122 15.27 -0.84 11.19
C VAL A 122 14.70 0.52 11.65
N ILE A 123 15.39 1.18 12.58
CA ILE A 123 14.95 2.45 13.18
C ILE A 123 14.70 3.56 12.12
N GLY A 124 15.42 3.53 11.00
CA GLY A 124 15.25 4.50 9.90
C GLY A 124 13.93 4.36 9.11
N LEU A 125 13.23 3.24 9.25
CA LEU A 125 11.97 2.95 8.55
C LEU A 125 10.77 3.20 9.46
N SER A 126 9.62 3.54 8.88
CA SER A 126 8.40 3.71 9.67
C SER A 126 7.89 2.36 10.19
N PHE A 127 7.16 2.37 11.31
CA PHE A 127 6.48 1.18 11.80
C PHE A 127 5.54 0.57 10.75
N ARG A 128 4.91 1.40 9.91
CA ARG A 128 4.03 0.93 8.84
C ARG A 128 4.77 0.14 7.75
N MET A 129 5.99 0.54 7.40
CA MET A 129 6.83 -0.23 6.46
C MET A 129 7.12 -1.64 6.99
N HIS A 130 7.38 -1.78 8.30
CA HIS A 130 7.55 -3.09 8.93
C HIS A 130 6.23 -3.87 8.93
N ALA A 131 5.12 -3.20 9.21
CA ALA A 131 3.79 -3.81 9.20
C ALA A 131 3.43 -4.42 7.84
N ASP A 132 3.72 -3.70 6.75
CA ASP A 132 3.45 -4.17 5.38
C ASP A 132 4.28 -5.43 5.02
N LEU A 133 5.38 -5.69 5.72
CA LEU A 133 6.27 -6.85 5.50
C LEU A 133 6.16 -7.92 6.60
N ALA A 134 5.34 -7.70 7.63
CA ALA A 134 5.27 -8.56 8.81
C ALA A 134 4.75 -9.97 8.51
N SER A 135 4.05 -10.20 7.40
CA SER A 135 3.59 -11.52 6.98
C SER A 135 4.67 -12.36 6.29
N LEU A 136 5.81 -11.77 5.94
CA LEU A 136 6.91 -12.46 5.26
C LEU A 136 7.76 -13.26 6.24
N THR A 137 8.56 -14.19 5.71
CA THR A 137 9.54 -14.94 6.52
C THR A 137 10.67 -14.01 6.99
N GLY A 138 11.42 -14.43 8.03
CA GLY A 138 12.50 -13.60 8.58
C GLY A 138 13.56 -13.19 7.54
N ASP A 139 13.91 -14.07 6.61
CA ASP A 139 14.85 -13.78 5.53
C ASP A 139 14.27 -12.80 4.49
N GLU A 140 13.01 -13.01 4.11
CA GLU A 140 12.32 -12.12 3.18
C GLU A 140 12.16 -10.72 3.78
N GLN A 141 11.77 -10.62 5.05
CA GLN A 141 11.73 -9.37 5.78
C GLN A 141 13.07 -8.64 5.70
N ARG A 142 14.20 -9.30 6.02
CA ARG A 142 15.54 -8.69 5.92
C ARG A 142 15.83 -8.17 4.51
N GLN A 143 15.55 -8.97 3.49
CA GLN A 143 15.79 -8.60 2.11
C GLN A 143 15.01 -7.34 1.71
N TYR A 144 13.70 -7.30 1.98
CA TYR A 144 12.87 -6.16 1.60
C TYR A 144 13.06 -4.93 2.49
N LEU A 145 13.37 -5.11 3.78
CA LEU A 145 13.72 -4.00 4.68
C LEU A 145 15.08 -3.38 4.33
N ALA A 146 16.08 -4.19 3.94
CA ALA A 146 17.35 -3.67 3.44
C ALA A 146 17.17 -2.86 2.14
N ARG A 147 16.26 -3.31 1.25
CA ARG A 147 15.86 -2.52 0.07
C ARG A 147 15.17 -1.22 0.47
N ALA A 148 14.23 -1.28 1.41
CA ALA A 148 13.52 -0.10 1.91
C ALA A 148 14.46 0.93 2.54
N GLN A 149 15.47 0.47 3.29
CA GLN A 149 16.47 1.34 3.93
C GLN A 149 17.26 2.17 2.92
N LYS A 150 17.61 1.59 1.76
CA LYS A 150 18.26 2.32 0.66
C LYS A 150 17.39 3.41 0.06
N MET A 151 16.09 3.40 0.36
CA MET A 151 15.08 4.31 -0.19
C MET A 151 14.42 5.17 0.88
N GLN A 152 14.96 5.20 2.11
CA GLN A 152 14.35 5.90 3.24
C GLN A 152 14.04 7.37 2.95
N ASP A 153 14.85 8.02 2.11
CA ASP A 153 14.72 9.43 1.74
C ASP A 153 13.58 9.67 0.73
N SER A 154 13.08 8.62 0.07
CA SER A 154 11.96 8.70 -0.89
C SER A 154 10.58 8.67 -0.23
N GLY A 155 10.52 8.38 1.08
CA GLY A 155 9.28 8.32 1.85
C GLY A 155 8.45 7.04 1.67
N GLU A 156 7.36 6.93 2.44
CA GLU A 156 6.54 5.73 2.55
C GLU A 156 5.79 5.39 1.26
N THR A 157 5.27 6.38 0.54
CA THR A 157 4.59 6.18 -0.74
C THR A 157 5.51 5.56 -1.78
N ALA A 158 6.76 6.03 -1.87
CA ALA A 158 7.75 5.48 -2.79
C ALA A 158 8.13 4.05 -2.40
N PHE A 159 8.31 3.77 -1.10
CA PHE A 159 8.50 2.41 -0.59
C PHE A 159 7.37 1.49 -1.04
N ARG A 160 6.10 1.82 -0.76
CA ARG A 160 4.96 0.94 -1.08
C ARG A 160 4.89 0.67 -2.57
N ARG A 161 5.09 1.70 -3.40
CA ARG A 161 5.06 1.56 -4.86
C ARG A 161 6.17 0.66 -5.41
N ILE A 162 7.37 0.71 -4.84
CA ILE A 162 8.54 0.04 -5.42
C ILE A 162 8.79 -1.30 -4.73
N VAL A 163 8.87 -1.31 -3.39
CA VAL A 163 9.19 -2.51 -2.63
C VAL A 163 8.03 -3.51 -2.64
N LEU A 164 6.78 -3.07 -2.43
CA LEU A 164 5.64 -3.99 -2.43
C LEU A 164 5.31 -4.48 -3.84
N ARG A 165 5.55 -3.65 -4.87
CA ARG A 165 5.48 -4.11 -6.27
C ARG A 165 6.51 -5.18 -6.56
N GLN A 166 7.77 -4.95 -6.17
CA GLN A 166 8.81 -5.96 -6.36
C GLN A 166 8.50 -7.24 -5.58
N LEU A 167 8.02 -7.13 -4.33
CA LEU A 167 7.54 -8.27 -3.56
C LEU A 167 6.45 -9.03 -4.31
N ASN A 168 5.49 -8.31 -4.88
CA ASN A 168 4.41 -8.91 -5.64
C ASN A 168 4.95 -9.68 -6.85
N GLU A 169 5.84 -9.04 -7.62
CA GLU A 169 6.50 -9.64 -8.80
C GLU A 169 7.34 -10.86 -8.40
N ASP A 170 8.19 -10.77 -7.39
CA ASP A 170 9.06 -11.85 -6.91
C ASP A 170 8.22 -13.07 -6.47
N LYS A 171 7.16 -12.85 -5.67
CA LYS A 171 6.27 -13.92 -5.19
C LYS A 171 5.41 -14.50 -6.31
N GLY A 172 4.87 -13.66 -7.19
CA GLY A 172 4.07 -14.12 -8.34
C GLY A 172 4.90 -14.97 -9.29
N ASN A 173 6.12 -14.54 -9.61
CA ASN A 173 7.05 -15.29 -10.44
C ASN A 173 7.46 -16.62 -9.79
N ALA A 174 7.68 -16.64 -8.47
CA ALA A 174 7.96 -17.88 -7.74
C ALA A 174 6.79 -18.87 -7.80
N ILE A 175 5.55 -18.40 -7.68
CA ILE A 175 4.34 -19.23 -7.85
C ILE A 175 4.29 -19.80 -9.27
N ILE A 176 4.49 -18.96 -10.29
CA ILE A 176 4.44 -19.37 -11.71
C ILE A 176 5.53 -20.40 -12.02
N ALA A 177 6.76 -20.18 -11.55
CA ALA A 177 7.87 -21.10 -11.74
C ALA A 177 7.64 -22.48 -11.10
N GLY A 178 6.78 -22.57 -10.08
CA GLY A 178 6.37 -23.83 -9.46
C GLY A 178 5.30 -24.60 -10.25
N LEU A 179 4.74 -24.03 -11.31
CA LEU A 179 3.73 -24.69 -12.14
C LEU A 179 4.36 -25.59 -13.21
N PRO A 180 3.63 -26.60 -13.73
CA PRO A 180 4.05 -27.34 -14.91
C PRO A 180 4.32 -26.40 -16.11
N ASP A 181 5.36 -26.67 -16.90
CA ASP A 181 5.83 -25.81 -17.99
C ASP A 181 4.70 -25.29 -18.90
N HIS A 182 3.78 -26.17 -19.30
CA HIS A 182 2.65 -25.81 -20.17
C HIS A 182 1.64 -24.82 -19.56
N LYS A 183 1.72 -24.54 -18.25
CA LYS A 183 0.90 -23.56 -17.54
C LYS A 183 1.64 -22.26 -17.25
N GLN A 184 2.98 -22.27 -17.31
CA GLN A 184 3.79 -21.11 -16.90
C GLN A 184 3.53 -19.91 -17.80
N ASP A 185 3.50 -20.11 -19.13
CA ASP A 185 3.25 -19.04 -20.11
C ASP A 185 1.89 -18.35 -19.89
N TYR A 186 0.84 -19.16 -19.71
CA TYR A 186 -0.52 -18.64 -19.49
C TYR A 186 -0.61 -17.80 -18.22
N TRP A 187 -0.13 -18.33 -17.09
CA TRP A 187 -0.21 -17.62 -15.81
C TRP A 187 0.77 -16.44 -15.73
N GLY A 188 1.90 -16.51 -16.41
CA GLY A 188 2.82 -15.38 -16.60
C GLY A 188 2.15 -14.22 -17.34
N GLU A 189 1.43 -14.50 -18.42
CA GLU A 189 0.68 -13.49 -19.17
C GLU A 189 -0.47 -12.89 -18.34
N VAL A 190 -1.23 -13.73 -17.62
CA VAL A 190 -2.32 -13.29 -16.74
C VAL A 190 -1.79 -12.39 -15.62
N PHE A 191 -0.70 -12.80 -14.96
CA PHE A 191 -0.09 -12.05 -13.86
C PHE A 191 0.48 -10.70 -14.35
N SER A 192 1.18 -10.70 -15.48
CA SER A 192 1.81 -9.49 -16.03
C SER A 192 0.82 -8.43 -16.50
N ARG A 193 -0.40 -8.81 -16.89
CA ARG A 193 -1.41 -7.89 -17.46
C ARG A 193 -2.35 -7.25 -16.44
N GLY A 194 -2.64 -7.92 -15.34
CA GLY A 194 -3.78 -7.59 -14.50
C GLY A 194 -3.48 -6.83 -13.20
N ASP A 195 -2.24 -6.37 -12.99
CA ASP A 195 -1.76 -5.88 -11.68
C ASP A 195 -2.23 -6.81 -10.53
N ILE A 196 -2.18 -8.12 -10.79
CA ILE A 196 -2.76 -9.12 -9.90
C ILE A 196 -1.84 -9.27 -8.69
N HIS A 197 -2.39 -9.18 -7.50
CA HIS A 197 -1.63 -9.48 -6.30
C HIS A 197 -1.31 -10.99 -6.23
N TYR A 198 -0.11 -11.39 -5.83
CA TYR A 198 0.36 -12.78 -5.85
C TYR A 198 -0.55 -13.74 -5.07
N THR A 199 -1.19 -13.27 -3.98
CA THR A 199 -2.17 -14.08 -3.24
C THR A 199 -3.44 -14.35 -4.05
N LYS A 200 -3.90 -13.39 -4.86
CA LYS A 200 -5.03 -13.59 -5.79
C LYS A 200 -4.63 -14.53 -6.92
N LEU A 201 -3.40 -14.40 -7.43
CA LEU A 201 -2.87 -15.33 -8.42
C LEU A 201 -2.91 -16.76 -7.90
N GLN A 202 -2.40 -17.01 -6.69
CA GLN A 202 -2.45 -18.32 -6.05
C GLN A 202 -3.90 -18.84 -5.92
N ALA A 203 -4.80 -18.02 -5.40
CA ALA A 203 -6.21 -18.39 -5.25
C ALA A 203 -6.90 -18.71 -6.59
N MET A 204 -6.52 -18.04 -7.70
CA MET A 204 -7.02 -18.36 -9.04
C MET A 204 -6.46 -19.69 -9.55
N ILE A 205 -5.17 -19.96 -9.33
CA ILE A 205 -4.52 -21.23 -9.68
C ILE A 205 -5.17 -22.39 -8.92
N ASP A 206 -5.48 -22.18 -7.64
CA ASP A 206 -6.12 -23.15 -6.76
C ASP A 206 -7.63 -23.31 -7.03
N GLY A 207 -8.19 -22.55 -7.99
CA GLY A 207 -9.61 -22.60 -8.34
C GLY A 207 -10.54 -21.97 -7.30
N GLN A 208 -10.01 -21.27 -6.30
CA GLN A 208 -10.78 -20.55 -5.28
C GLN A 208 -11.34 -19.23 -5.82
N LEU A 209 -10.67 -18.62 -6.80
CA LEU A 209 -11.13 -17.44 -7.50
C LEU A 209 -11.32 -17.74 -8.98
N PRO A 210 -12.36 -17.15 -9.62
CA PRO A 210 -12.50 -17.26 -11.06
C PRO A 210 -11.31 -16.60 -11.73
N VAL A 211 -10.74 -17.28 -12.73
CA VAL A 211 -9.74 -16.65 -13.59
C VAL A 211 -10.45 -15.53 -14.35
N PRO A 212 -9.96 -14.28 -14.30
CA PRO A 212 -10.54 -13.22 -15.09
C PRO A 212 -10.53 -13.69 -16.54
N ALA A 213 -11.69 -13.68 -17.20
CA ALA A 213 -11.78 -14.06 -18.60
C ALA A 213 -10.83 -13.15 -19.36
N THR A 214 -9.64 -13.66 -19.68
CA THR A 214 -8.53 -12.87 -20.23
C THR A 214 -9.14 -12.09 -21.38
N PRO A 215 -9.23 -10.75 -21.32
CA PRO A 215 -9.64 -10.02 -22.49
C PRO A 215 -8.61 -10.41 -23.53
N LYS A 216 -9.08 -11.11 -24.58
CA LYS A 216 -8.26 -11.44 -25.74
C LYS A 216 -7.46 -10.19 -26.08
N SER A 217 -6.19 -10.32 -26.41
CA SER A 217 -5.49 -9.15 -26.94
C SER A 217 -6.29 -8.60 -28.13
N PRO A 218 -6.22 -7.29 -28.46
CA PRO A 218 -6.88 -6.77 -29.66
C PRO A 218 -6.57 -7.62 -30.92
N ALA A 219 -5.36 -8.17 -31.00
CA ALA A 219 -4.95 -9.10 -32.05
C ALA A 219 -5.68 -10.46 -31.99
N GLU A 220 -5.94 -11.01 -30.80
CA GLU A 220 -6.71 -12.25 -30.63
C GLU A 220 -8.21 -12.06 -30.86
N TYR A 221 -8.76 -10.90 -30.52
CA TYR A 221 -10.12 -10.55 -30.93
C TYR A 221 -10.21 -10.43 -32.45
N LEU A 222 -9.22 -9.80 -33.09
CA LEU A 222 -9.16 -9.70 -34.55
C LEU A 222 -8.98 -11.07 -35.21
N LYS A 223 -8.12 -11.95 -34.69
CA LYS A 223 -7.94 -13.33 -35.18
C LYS A 223 -9.24 -14.14 -35.06
N ALA A 224 -9.94 -14.01 -33.94
CA ALA A 224 -11.24 -14.66 -33.75
C ALA A 224 -12.28 -14.11 -34.74
N ALA A 225 -12.37 -12.78 -34.88
CA ALA A 225 -13.23 -12.11 -35.85
C ALA A 225 -12.96 -12.56 -37.30
N VAL A 226 -11.70 -12.63 -37.71
CA VAL A 226 -11.30 -13.09 -39.06
C VAL A 226 -11.62 -14.57 -39.27
N ARG A 227 -11.41 -15.42 -38.26
CA ARG A 227 -11.76 -16.84 -38.33
C ARG A 227 -13.27 -17.04 -38.48
N ASP A 228 -14.05 -16.33 -37.68
CA ASP A 228 -15.51 -16.43 -37.70
C ASP A 228 -16.06 -15.88 -39.04
N ALA A 229 -15.50 -14.78 -39.55
CA ALA A 229 -15.79 -14.26 -40.89
C ALA A 229 -15.45 -15.29 -41.99
N ARG A 230 -14.28 -15.93 -41.91
CA ARG A 230 -13.86 -16.96 -42.87
C ARG A 230 -14.83 -18.15 -42.89
N GLN A 231 -15.29 -18.61 -41.73
CA GLN A 231 -16.30 -19.66 -41.64
C GLN A 231 -17.65 -19.24 -42.26
N GLU A 232 -18.02 -17.97 -42.14
CA GLU A 232 -19.25 -17.43 -42.76
C GLU A 232 -19.15 -17.37 -44.30
N PHE A 233 -17.93 -17.24 -44.83
CA PHE A 233 -17.65 -17.22 -46.28
C PHE A 233 -17.39 -18.59 -46.90
N GLU A 234 -16.97 -19.59 -46.11
CA GLU A 234 -16.81 -20.98 -46.55
C GLU A 234 -18.17 -21.60 -46.92
N GLY A 235 -18.58 -21.40 -48.18
CA GLY A 235 -19.85 -21.89 -48.74
C GLY A 235 -20.51 -20.97 -49.76
N ARG A 236 -20.05 -19.72 -49.92
CA ARG A 236 -20.59 -18.77 -50.91
C ARG A 236 -19.76 -18.80 -52.20
N GLN A 237 -20.39 -19.06 -53.34
CA GLN A 237 -19.70 -19.14 -54.65
C GLN A 237 -19.33 -17.78 -55.23
N GLU A 238 -19.99 -16.69 -54.80
CA GLU A 238 -19.67 -15.33 -55.21
C GLU A 238 -19.73 -14.43 -53.98
N ILE A 239 -18.65 -13.69 -53.72
CA ILE A 239 -18.56 -12.73 -52.61
C ILE A 239 -18.12 -11.40 -53.22
N GLY A 240 -18.98 -10.37 -53.12
CA GLY A 240 -18.64 -9.02 -53.55
C GLY A 240 -17.68 -8.35 -52.56
N ALA A 241 -16.91 -7.36 -53.02
CA ALA A 241 -16.02 -6.59 -52.15
C ALA A 241 -16.79 -5.89 -50.99
N GLU A 242 -18.04 -5.51 -51.23
CA GLU A 242 -18.92 -4.91 -50.23
C GLU A 242 -19.32 -5.88 -49.10
N ASP A 243 -19.51 -7.17 -49.42
CA ASP A 243 -19.84 -8.21 -48.44
C ASP A 243 -18.68 -8.44 -47.45
N VAL A 244 -17.45 -8.38 -47.95
CA VAL A 244 -16.24 -8.51 -47.12
C VAL A 244 -16.10 -7.33 -46.17
N VAL A 245 -16.32 -6.11 -46.66
CA VAL A 245 -16.25 -4.88 -45.84
C VAL A 245 -17.31 -4.89 -44.75
N ASP A 246 -18.54 -5.31 -45.05
CA ASP A 246 -19.62 -5.36 -44.08
C ASP A 246 -19.37 -6.41 -42.97
N VAL A 247 -18.93 -7.61 -43.32
CA VAL A 247 -18.59 -8.65 -42.34
C VAL A 247 -17.44 -8.22 -41.44
N LEU A 248 -16.37 -7.64 -42.01
CA LEU A 248 -15.25 -7.13 -41.23
C LEU A 248 -15.68 -5.97 -40.32
N SER A 249 -16.52 -5.05 -40.81
CA SER A 249 -17.05 -3.91 -40.03
C SER A 249 -17.91 -4.38 -38.86
N ARG A 250 -18.79 -5.36 -39.07
CA ARG A 250 -19.60 -5.96 -37.99
C ARG A 250 -18.75 -6.70 -36.96
N ALA A 251 -17.70 -7.39 -37.40
CA ALA A 251 -16.80 -8.08 -36.49
C ALA A 251 -15.93 -7.10 -35.67
N LEU A 252 -15.48 -6.01 -36.28
CA LEU A 252 -14.77 -4.92 -35.61
C LEU A 252 -15.67 -4.22 -34.59
N TRP A 253 -16.92 -3.94 -34.96
CA TRP A 253 -17.92 -3.33 -34.09
C TRP A 253 -18.26 -4.20 -32.87
N LYS A 254 -18.49 -5.52 -33.08
CA LYS A 254 -18.69 -6.47 -31.97
C LYS A 254 -17.48 -6.53 -31.04
N THR A 255 -16.27 -6.43 -31.58
CA THR A 255 -15.04 -6.36 -30.79
C THR A 255 -14.99 -5.08 -29.95
N MET A 256 -15.29 -3.93 -30.54
CA MET A 256 -15.34 -2.64 -29.83
C MET A 256 -16.42 -2.63 -28.73
N GLN A 257 -17.60 -3.19 -28.98
CA GLN A 257 -18.66 -3.31 -27.97
C GLN A 257 -18.26 -4.25 -26.82
N ALA A 258 -17.60 -5.38 -27.11
CA ALA A 258 -17.10 -6.29 -26.08
C ALA A 258 -16.01 -5.64 -25.20
N CYS A 259 -15.16 -4.80 -25.79
CA CYS A 259 -14.19 -3.98 -25.05
C CYS A 259 -14.88 -2.94 -24.16
N ALA A 260 -15.81 -2.16 -24.72
CA ALA A 260 -16.52 -1.09 -24.01
C ALA A 260 -17.41 -1.60 -22.85
N ALA A 261 -18.14 -2.69 -23.06
CA ALA A 261 -18.99 -3.28 -22.04
C ALA A 261 -18.20 -3.83 -20.83
N LYS A 262 -16.95 -4.29 -21.06
CA LYS A 262 -16.07 -4.81 -20.00
C LYS A 262 -15.36 -3.69 -19.23
N GLU A 263 -15.01 -2.59 -19.89
CA GLU A 263 -14.46 -1.38 -19.24
C GLU A 263 -15.47 -0.74 -18.27
N ILE A 264 -16.77 -0.79 -18.61
CA ILE A 264 -17.87 -0.33 -17.76
C ILE A 264 -18.11 -1.29 -16.57
N ARG A 265 -17.91 -2.60 -16.75
CA ARG A 265 -18.08 -3.61 -15.68
C ARG A 265 -16.94 -3.54 -14.65
N TRP A 266 -15.70 -3.37 -15.11
CA TRP A 266 -14.54 -3.16 -14.25
C TRP A 266 -14.68 -1.92 -13.36
N LYS A 267 -15.18 -0.80 -13.91
CA LYS A 267 -15.46 0.42 -13.11
C LYS A 267 -16.59 0.28 -12.10
N LYS A 268 -17.53 -0.67 -12.30
CA LYS A 268 -18.61 -0.96 -11.34
C LYS A 268 -18.17 -1.90 -10.22
N ASP A 269 -17.27 -2.84 -10.50
CA ASP A 269 -16.73 -3.79 -9.52
C ASP A 269 -15.60 -3.19 -8.63
N GLU A 270 -15.26 -1.91 -8.77
CA GLU A 270 -14.43 -1.20 -7.79
C GLU A 270 -15.20 -0.83 -6.48
N THR A 271 -16.51 -1.10 -6.41
CA THR A 271 -17.35 -0.77 -5.24
C THR A 271 -17.43 -1.84 -4.14
N TRP A 272 -16.74 -2.98 -4.27
CA TRP A 272 -16.80 -4.08 -3.29
C TRP A 272 -16.01 -3.85 -1.97
N ALA A 273 -15.60 -2.62 -1.68
CA ALA A 273 -15.00 -2.23 -0.40
C ALA A 273 -16.05 -1.82 0.66
N ARG A 274 -17.09 -2.63 0.85
CA ARG A 274 -17.87 -2.59 2.11
C ARG A 274 -17.65 -3.89 2.86
N PRO A 275 -17.14 -3.85 4.11
CA PRO A 275 -17.11 -5.04 4.93
C PRO A 275 -18.55 -5.50 5.17
N VAL A 276 -18.75 -6.82 5.14
CA VAL A 276 -20.00 -7.44 5.59
C VAL A 276 -20.09 -7.15 7.08
N GLU A 277 -21.05 -6.30 7.47
CA GLU A 277 -21.42 -6.13 8.88
C GLU A 277 -21.95 -7.47 9.40
N GLY A 278 -21.30 -7.97 10.45
CA GLY A 278 -21.83 -9.02 11.32
C GLY A 278 -22.54 -8.40 12.50
#